data_AF-A0A6I3JA92-F1
#
_entry.id   AF-A0A6I3JA92-F1
#
_cell.length_a   1.000
_cell.length_b   1.000
_cell.length_c   1.000
_cell.angle_alpha   90.00
_cell.angle_beta   90.00
_cell.angle_gamma   90.00
#
_symmetry.space_group_name_H-M   'P 1'
#
loop_
_entity.id
_entity.type
_entity.pdbx_description
1 polymer ?
#
loop_
_entity_poly.entity_id
_entity_poly.type
_entity_poly.pdbx_seq_one_letter_code
_entity_poly.pdbx_strand_id
1 'polypeptide(L)'
;MIRLRTALLAPMVLTGALLAGCGEDEGTTVSDPAASASPSASGSESPTPSGDVASGSASGGPVEGPDCAEVWVAGETLPNGYQGCVAEGRLVKADGRYCEFGKPLITYDDRWWAVPGGRIGEAEGPLVRDRDYRAVLRKCGG
;
A
#
# COMPACT_ATOMS: atom_id res chain seq x y z
N MET A 1 -34.81 28.74 17.18
CA MET A 1 -34.41 30.16 17.27
C MET A 1 -33.18 30.35 16.41
N ILE A 2 -33.27 31.30 15.48
CA ILE A 2 -32.35 31.58 14.37
C ILE A 2 -31.10 32.32 14.87
N ARG A 3 -29.91 31.97 14.37
CA ARG A 3 -28.85 32.94 14.10
C ARG A 3 -28.28 32.70 12.70
N LEU A 4 -27.90 33.81 12.08
CA LEU A 4 -28.14 34.13 10.69
C LEU A 4 -26.81 34.53 10.02
N ARG A 5 -26.58 34.02 8.81
CA ARG A 5 -25.84 34.58 7.65
C ARG A 5 -24.46 35.22 7.86
N THR A 6 -23.45 34.75 7.11
CA THR A 6 -22.80 35.61 6.09
C THR A 6 -22.11 34.75 5.02
N ALA A 7 -22.47 35.02 3.77
CA ALA A 7 -21.83 34.48 2.57
C ALA A 7 -20.74 35.44 2.10
N LEU A 8 -19.69 34.93 1.46
CA LEU A 8 -18.92 35.70 0.47
C LEU A 8 -18.22 34.73 -0.51
N LEU A 9 -18.76 34.71 -1.73
CA LEU A 9 -18.11 34.23 -2.94
C LEU A 9 -17.02 35.21 -3.38
N ALA A 10 -15.89 34.70 -3.89
CA ALA A 10 -15.12 35.35 -4.96
C ALA A 10 -14.12 34.36 -5.62
N PRO A 11 -14.23 34.08 -6.94
CA PRO A 11 -13.23 33.41 -7.75
C PRO A 11 -12.32 34.44 -8.48
N MET A 12 -11.02 34.18 -8.63
CA MET A 12 -10.07 35.02 -9.37
C MET A 12 -9.15 34.08 -10.20
N VAL A 13 -9.49 33.79 -11.46
CA VAL A 13 -9.10 34.44 -12.73
C VAL A 13 -7.59 34.37 -13.05
N LEU A 14 -7.22 33.33 -13.79
CA LEU A 14 -6.55 33.30 -15.12
C LEU A 14 -5.51 34.37 -15.52
N THR A 15 -4.24 34.00 -15.66
CA THR A 15 -3.24 34.44 -16.69
C THR A 15 -1.96 33.60 -16.48
N GLY A 16 -1.27 32.95 -17.43
CA GLY A 16 -1.13 33.14 -18.87
C GLY A 16 0.26 33.71 -19.20
N ALA A 17 1.30 32.88 -19.27
CA ALA A 17 2.59 33.24 -19.91
C ALA A 17 3.27 32.00 -20.51
N LEU A 18 3.22 31.94 -21.84
CA LEU A 18 4.00 31.05 -22.71
C LEU A 18 5.36 31.71 -23.02
N LEU A 19 6.31 30.86 -23.44
CA LEU A 19 7.45 31.09 -24.35
C LEU A 19 8.89 31.18 -23.77
N ALA A 20 9.66 30.22 -24.27
CA ALA A 20 10.98 30.35 -24.89
C ALA A 20 12.20 30.65 -24.00
N GLY A 21 12.95 29.59 -23.74
CA GLY A 21 14.37 29.64 -23.41
C GLY A 21 15.12 28.53 -24.16
N CYS A 22 15.13 28.60 -25.50
CA CYS A 22 16.16 27.96 -26.31
C CYS A 22 17.40 28.85 -26.24
N GLY A 23 18.51 28.30 -25.74
CA GLY A 23 19.84 28.91 -25.82
C GLY A 23 20.82 27.85 -26.31
N GLU A 24 21.25 28.02 -27.56
CA GLU A 24 22.42 27.39 -28.21
C GLU A 24 23.74 27.90 -27.57
N ASP A 25 24.77 27.05 -27.45
CA ASP A 25 26.07 27.23 -28.17
C ASP A 25 27.06 26.06 -27.92
N GLU A 26 27.35 25.35 -29.01
CA GLU A 26 28.64 24.87 -29.56
C GLU A 26 29.81 24.42 -28.65
N GLY A 27 30.24 23.17 -28.85
CA GLY A 27 31.53 22.65 -28.39
C GLY A 27 31.98 21.44 -29.22
N THR A 28 32.63 21.70 -30.35
CA THR A 28 33.32 20.68 -31.17
C THR A 28 34.61 20.21 -30.50
N THR A 29 34.88 18.91 -30.44
CA THR A 29 36.11 18.26 -30.94
C THR A 29 36.02 16.73 -30.83
N VAL A 30 36.38 16.08 -31.94
CA VAL A 30 36.38 14.65 -32.24
C VAL A 30 37.49 13.88 -31.51
N SER A 31 37.22 12.64 -31.05
CA SER A 31 38.13 11.46 -31.17
C SER A 31 37.49 10.16 -30.64
N ASP A 32 37.02 9.32 -31.57
CA ASP A 32 37.19 7.85 -31.75
C ASP A 32 37.02 6.83 -30.57
N PRO A 33 36.87 5.51 -30.81
CA PRO A 33 35.65 4.76 -30.60
C PRO A 33 35.93 3.55 -29.69
N ALA A 34 35.62 3.65 -28.40
CA ALA A 34 35.73 2.51 -27.51
C ALA A 34 34.34 1.94 -27.22
N ALA A 35 34.06 0.82 -27.88
CA ALA A 35 32.97 -0.08 -27.55
C ALA A 35 32.80 -0.24 -26.04
N SER A 36 31.60 0.02 -25.54
CA SER A 36 31.14 -0.58 -24.30
C SER A 36 29.63 -0.79 -24.41
N ALA A 37 29.29 -2.07 -24.42
CA ALA A 37 28.01 -2.62 -24.77
C ALA A 37 26.85 -2.03 -23.95
N SER A 38 25.73 -1.77 -24.63
CA SER A 38 24.42 -1.73 -23.99
C SER A 38 24.15 -3.05 -23.29
N PRO A 39 23.62 -2.99 -22.06
CA PRO A 39 22.48 -3.84 -21.74
C PRO A 39 21.24 -2.96 -21.70
N SER A 40 20.49 -2.94 -22.81
CA SER A 40 19.05 -2.77 -22.74
C SER A 40 18.49 -4.03 -22.09
N ALA A 41 18.20 -3.95 -20.81
CA ALA A 41 17.30 -4.88 -20.15
C ALA A 41 16.19 -4.06 -19.48
N SER A 42 15.32 -3.47 -20.31
CA SER A 42 13.97 -3.12 -19.86
C SER A 42 13.18 -4.42 -19.70
N GLY A 43 13.48 -5.15 -18.63
CA GLY A 43 12.58 -6.14 -18.06
C GLY A 43 11.68 -5.43 -17.07
N SER A 44 10.61 -4.78 -17.56
CA SER A 44 9.47 -4.47 -16.71
C SER A 44 8.72 -5.78 -16.46
N GLU A 45 9.29 -6.59 -15.58
CA GLU A 45 8.57 -7.69 -14.97
C GLU A 45 7.62 -7.07 -13.96
N SER A 46 6.42 -6.74 -14.42
CA SER A 46 5.29 -6.49 -13.53
C SER A 46 5.10 -7.78 -12.73
N PRO A 47 5.31 -7.81 -11.40
CA PRO A 47 4.95 -8.99 -10.65
C PRO A 47 3.42 -9.08 -10.72
N THR A 48 2.92 -9.97 -11.57
CA THR A 48 1.59 -10.55 -11.39
C THR A 48 1.50 -11.00 -9.94
N PRO A 49 0.52 -10.54 -9.15
CA PRO A 49 0.28 -11.16 -7.86
C PRO A 49 -0.06 -12.62 -8.17
N SER A 50 0.88 -13.53 -7.89
CA SER A 50 0.60 -14.94 -7.81
C SER A 50 -0.40 -15.10 -6.68
N GLY A 51 -1.68 -15.08 -7.05
CA GLY A 51 -2.75 -15.63 -6.25
C GLY A 51 -2.52 -17.12 -6.17
N ASP A 52 -1.62 -17.54 -5.27
CA ASP A 52 -1.56 -18.90 -4.79
C ASP A 52 -2.82 -19.12 -3.95
N VAL A 53 -3.87 -19.55 -4.64
CA VAL A 53 -5.05 -20.19 -4.06
C VAL A 53 -4.63 -21.51 -3.41
N ALA A 54 -3.92 -21.44 -2.30
CA ALA A 54 -3.70 -22.58 -1.43
C ALA A 54 -4.98 -22.83 -0.62
N SER A 55 -5.99 -23.38 -1.31
CA SER A 55 -7.16 -24.01 -0.69
C SER A 55 -6.69 -25.29 0.01
N GLY A 56 -6.22 -25.14 1.25
CA GLY A 56 -5.61 -26.21 2.03
C GLY A 56 -6.61 -26.89 2.97
N SER A 57 -7.11 -28.05 2.54
CA SER A 57 -7.70 -29.17 3.29
C SER A 57 -8.05 -28.97 4.78
N ALA A 58 -9.34 -29.04 5.06
CA ALA A 58 -9.90 -29.24 6.39
C ALA A 58 -9.56 -30.64 6.94
N SER A 59 -8.64 -30.71 7.91
CA SER A 59 -8.52 -31.85 8.82
C SER A 59 -9.45 -31.61 10.01
N GLY A 60 -10.42 -32.51 10.22
CA GLY A 60 -11.54 -32.37 11.16
C GLY A 60 -11.17 -32.45 12.65
N GLY A 61 -10.50 -31.42 13.16
CA GLY A 61 -10.46 -31.06 14.58
C GLY A 61 -11.10 -29.68 14.82
N PRO A 62 -11.41 -29.30 16.06
CA PRO A 62 -11.80 -27.92 16.38
C PRO A 62 -10.70 -26.98 15.90
N VAL A 63 -11.06 -25.96 15.12
CA VAL A 63 -10.09 -24.96 14.68
C VAL A 63 -9.79 -24.06 15.87
N GLU A 64 -8.60 -24.19 16.43
CA GLU A 64 -8.16 -23.38 17.57
C GLU A 64 -7.62 -22.02 17.11
N GLY A 65 -8.07 -20.95 17.76
CA GLY A 65 -7.64 -19.58 17.51
C GLY A 65 -8.69 -18.56 17.98
N PRO A 66 -8.30 -17.27 18.11
CA PRO A 66 -9.25 -16.21 18.43
C PRO A 66 -10.17 -15.94 17.23
N ASP A 67 -11.39 -15.46 17.47
CA ASP A 67 -12.29 -15.07 16.39
C ASP A 67 -11.75 -13.82 15.66
N CYS A 68 -11.86 -13.77 14.34
CA CYS A 68 -11.35 -12.65 13.56
C CYS A 68 -12.07 -11.33 13.91
N ALA A 69 -13.36 -11.35 14.24
CA ALA A 69 -14.10 -10.16 14.61
C ALA A 69 -13.71 -9.62 16.01
N GLU A 70 -13.17 -10.47 16.87
CA GLU A 70 -12.65 -10.06 18.18
C GLU A 70 -11.25 -9.46 18.08
N VAL A 71 -10.44 -9.90 17.11
CA VAL A 71 -9.08 -9.40 16.91
C VAL A 71 -9.06 -8.12 16.09
N TRP A 72 -9.80 -8.07 14.98
CA TRP A 72 -9.76 -6.98 14.01
C TRP A 72 -10.75 -5.87 14.38
N VAL A 73 -10.40 -5.12 15.43
CA VAL A 73 -11.17 -3.97 15.91
C VAL A 73 -10.43 -2.67 15.63
N ALA A 74 -11.11 -1.70 15.00
CA ALA A 74 -10.50 -0.44 14.60
C ALA A 74 -9.90 0.31 15.80
N GLY A 75 -8.65 0.74 15.65
CA GLY A 75 -7.93 1.48 16.67
C GLY A 75 -7.40 0.63 17.83
N GLU A 76 -7.70 -0.67 17.91
CA GLU A 76 -7.07 -1.58 18.87
C GLU A 76 -5.64 -1.95 18.46
N THR A 77 -4.94 -2.70 19.30
CA THR A 77 -3.58 -3.16 19.00
C THR A 77 -3.59 -4.62 18.56
N LEU A 78 -3.00 -4.91 17.39
CA LEU A 78 -2.82 -6.28 16.94
C LEU A 78 -1.82 -7.00 17.87
N PRO A 79 -2.12 -8.19 18.40
CA PRO A 79 -1.21 -8.92 19.27
C PRO A 79 0.17 -9.15 18.62
N ASN A 80 1.25 -9.04 19.41
CA ASN A 80 2.63 -9.19 18.90
C ASN A 80 2.91 -10.56 18.25
N GLY A 81 2.24 -11.61 18.74
CA GLY A 81 2.37 -12.98 18.24
C GLY A 81 1.22 -13.41 17.35
N TYR A 82 0.52 -12.48 16.70
CA TYR A 82 -0.63 -12.81 15.85
C TYR A 82 -0.19 -13.70 14.66
N GLN A 83 -0.81 -14.88 14.56
CA GLN A 83 -0.55 -15.89 13.52
C GLN A 83 -1.74 -16.09 12.57
N GLY A 84 -2.87 -15.47 12.88
CA GLY A 84 -4.16 -15.72 12.23
C GLY A 84 -5.30 -15.75 13.24
N CYS A 85 -6.50 -15.96 12.72
CA CYS A 85 -7.74 -16.00 13.49
C CYS A 85 -8.72 -16.98 12.84
N VAL A 86 -9.81 -17.29 13.53
CA VAL A 86 -10.88 -18.14 13.00
C VAL A 86 -11.99 -17.25 12.46
N ALA A 87 -12.39 -17.49 11.22
CA ALA A 87 -13.58 -16.91 10.61
C ALA A 87 -14.39 -18.02 9.92
N GLU A 88 -15.70 -18.02 10.13
CA GLU A 88 -16.60 -19.03 9.54
C GLU A 88 -16.16 -20.48 9.79
N GLY A 89 -15.58 -20.75 10.97
CA GLY A 89 -15.08 -22.08 11.33
C GLY A 89 -13.83 -22.53 10.56
N ARG A 90 -13.12 -21.62 9.89
CA ARG A 90 -11.84 -21.88 9.22
C ARG A 90 -10.72 -21.01 9.77
N LEU A 91 -9.51 -21.56 9.84
CA LEU A 91 -8.32 -20.79 10.22
C LEU A 91 -7.91 -19.90 9.04
N VAL A 92 -8.00 -18.59 9.24
CA VAL A 92 -7.44 -17.57 8.37
C VAL A 92 -6.03 -17.27 8.86
N LYS A 93 -5.02 -17.74 8.13
CA LYS A 93 -3.63 -17.43 8.45
C LYS A 93 -3.34 -15.96 8.23
N ALA A 94 -2.47 -15.40 9.06
CA ALA A 94 -1.90 -14.09 8.81
C ALA A 94 -1.06 -14.12 7.53
N ASP A 95 -1.51 -13.41 6.50
CA ASP A 95 -0.71 -13.11 5.32
C ASP A 95 -0.24 -11.65 5.41
N GLY A 96 1.03 -11.42 5.08
CA GLY A 96 1.61 -10.10 5.24
C GLY A 96 2.92 -9.91 4.50
N ARG A 97 3.12 -8.68 4.06
CA ARG A 97 4.33 -8.25 3.35
C ARG A 97 5.35 -7.73 4.36
N TYR A 98 6.59 -8.20 4.30
CA TYR A 98 7.67 -7.65 5.12
C TYR A 98 8.01 -6.21 4.74
N CYS A 99 8.24 -5.39 5.75
CA CYS A 99 8.52 -3.98 5.58
C CYS A 99 9.83 -3.56 6.25
N GLU A 100 10.31 -2.36 5.92
CA GLU A 100 11.58 -1.81 6.40
C GLU A 100 11.68 -1.74 7.93
N PHE A 101 10.54 -1.73 8.62
CA PHE A 101 10.44 -1.78 10.08
C PHE A 101 10.59 -3.19 10.69
N GLY A 102 11.01 -4.18 9.89
CA GLY A 102 11.39 -5.52 10.37
C GLY A 102 10.22 -6.43 10.79
N LYS A 103 8.98 -6.02 10.51
CA LYS A 103 7.76 -6.80 10.78
C LYS A 103 6.88 -6.84 9.53
N PRO A 104 6.04 -7.87 9.35
CA PRO A 104 5.09 -7.89 8.26
C PRO A 104 3.94 -6.89 8.51
N LEU A 105 3.54 -6.20 7.45
CA LEU A 105 2.24 -5.55 7.35
C LEU A 105 1.21 -6.62 6.96
N ILE A 106 0.28 -6.91 7.87
CA ILE A 106 -0.75 -7.93 7.72
C ILE A 106 -2.04 -7.24 7.27
N THR A 107 -2.75 -7.87 6.34
CA THR A 107 -4.05 -7.40 5.85
C THR A 107 -5.13 -8.44 6.09
N TYR A 108 -6.37 -8.00 6.28
CA TYR A 108 -7.53 -8.89 6.46
C TYR A 108 -8.80 -8.29 5.85
N ASP A 109 -9.63 -9.15 5.23
CA ASP A 109 -10.95 -8.83 4.68
C ASP A 109 -10.99 -7.59 3.76
N ASP A 110 -9.93 -7.37 2.98
CA ASP A 110 -9.77 -6.25 2.02
C ASP A 110 -10.04 -4.84 2.58
N ARG A 111 -9.98 -4.68 3.91
CA ARG A 111 -10.26 -3.43 4.60
C ARG A 111 -9.43 -3.19 5.85
N TRP A 112 -8.90 -4.26 6.46
CA TRP A 112 -8.12 -4.16 7.68
C TRP A 112 -6.63 -4.25 7.39
N TRP A 113 -5.84 -3.52 8.17
CA TRP A 113 -4.39 -3.59 8.11
C TRP A 113 -3.75 -3.31 9.47
N ALA A 114 -2.66 -4.00 9.78
CA ALA A 114 -1.88 -3.75 10.98
C ALA A 114 -0.48 -4.36 10.88
N VAL A 115 0.44 -3.86 11.69
CA VAL A 115 1.70 -4.53 11.99
C VAL A 115 1.53 -5.19 13.37
N PRO A 116 2.06 -6.40 13.63
CA PRO A 116 2.01 -7.00 14.97
C PRO A 116 2.59 -6.07 16.05
N GLY A 117 1.81 -5.84 17.11
CA GLY A 117 2.10 -4.86 18.16
C GLY A 117 1.74 -3.41 17.82
N GLY A 118 1.24 -3.17 16.61
CA GLY A 118 0.79 -1.87 16.11
C GLY A 118 -0.73 -1.71 16.14
N ARG A 119 -1.19 -0.50 15.83
CA ARG A 119 -2.61 -0.15 15.78
C ARG A 119 -3.27 -0.78 14.55
N ILE A 120 -4.50 -1.26 14.72
CA ILE A 120 -5.34 -1.79 13.66
C ILE A 120 -6.04 -0.63 12.95
N GLY A 121 -5.77 -0.51 11.65
CA GLY A 121 -6.45 0.40 10.75
C GLY A 121 -7.61 -0.29 10.03
N GLU A 122 -8.68 0.46 9.80
CA GLU A 122 -9.84 0.07 9.01
C GLU A 122 -9.99 1.06 7.86
N ALA A 123 -10.16 0.56 6.65
CA ALA A 123 -10.53 1.37 5.50
C ALA A 123 -12.06 1.53 5.42
N GLU A 124 -12.52 2.74 5.14
CA GLU A 124 -13.93 3.05 4.85
C GLU A 124 -14.38 2.50 3.47
N GLY A 125 -13.42 2.08 2.64
CA GLY A 125 -13.64 1.50 1.31
C GLY A 125 -12.54 0.52 0.95
N PRO A 126 -12.23 0.30 -0.34
CA PRO A 126 -11.17 -0.62 -0.75
C PRO A 126 -9.83 -0.27 -0.09
N LEU A 127 -9.20 -1.22 0.61
CA LEU A 127 -7.96 -1.01 1.36
C LEU A 127 -6.86 -0.32 0.53
N VAL A 128 -6.71 -0.73 -0.73
CA VAL A 128 -5.71 -0.15 -1.66
C VAL A 128 -5.89 1.35 -1.94
N ARG A 129 -7.06 1.92 -1.66
CA ARG A 129 -7.34 3.36 -1.80
C ARG A 129 -7.18 4.12 -0.49
N ASP A 130 -7.10 3.42 0.64
CA ASP A 130 -6.94 4.05 1.95
C ASP A 130 -5.59 4.77 2.04
N ARG A 131 -5.64 6.03 2.51
CA ARG A 131 -4.46 6.90 2.54
C ARG A 131 -3.43 6.39 3.53
N ASP A 132 -3.88 5.92 4.69
CA ASP A 132 -3.01 5.58 5.81
C ASP A 132 -2.36 4.21 5.56
N TYR A 133 -3.13 3.25 5.05
CA TYR A 133 -2.61 1.99 4.52
C TYR A 133 -1.52 2.22 3.47
N ARG A 134 -1.78 3.06 2.46
CA ARG A 134 -0.78 3.37 1.42
C ARG A 134 0.48 4.03 1.99
N ALA A 135 0.34 4.85 3.04
CA ALA A 135 1.48 5.46 3.69
C ALA A 135 2.38 4.44 4.39
N VAL A 136 1.79 3.40 4.99
CA VAL A 136 2.53 2.29 5.60
C VAL A 136 3.09 1.35 4.53
N LEU A 137 2.30 1.03 3.51
CA LEU A 137 2.70 0.15 2.41
C LEU A 137 3.93 0.65 1.65
N ARG A 138 4.12 1.97 1.53
CA ARG A 138 5.33 2.56 0.93
C ARG A 138 6.62 2.26 1.70
N LYS A 139 6.52 1.90 2.97
CA LYS A 139 7.64 1.46 3.81
C LYS A 139 7.86 -0.05 3.70
N CYS A 140 7.05 -0.73 2.89
CA CYS A 140 7.16 -2.15 2.67
C CYS A 140 8.00 -2.40 1.42
N GLY A 141 9.03 -3.25 1.56
CA GLY A 141 9.90 -3.60 0.46
C GLY A 141 9.19 -4.53 -0.53
N GLY A 142 9.50 -4.37 -1.81
CA GLY A 142 8.99 -5.15 -2.93
C GLY A 142 9.55 -4.62 -4.23
#